data_AF-A0A167WSL4-F1
#
_entry.id   AF-A0A167WSL4-F1
#
_cell.length_a   1.000
_cell.length_b   1.000
_cell.length_c   1.000
_cell.angle_alpha   90.00
_cell.angle_beta   90.00
_cell.angle_gamma   90.00
#
_symmetry.space_group_name_H-M   'P 1'
#
loop_
_entity.id
_entity.type
_entity.pdbx_description
1 polymer ?
#
loop_
_entity_poly.entity_id
_entity_poly.type
_entity_poly.pdbx_seq_one_letter_code
_entity_poly.pdbx_strand_id
1 'polypeptide(L)' 'MTTSFAIGDEVFLKSGGEKMTIEKIDETDVSCVWFDKNKKVERNTFHAATLKKAPTPEERAAGMAAISRSLAR' A
#
# COMPACT_ATOMS: atom_id res chain seq x y z
N MET A 1 6.08 4.22 16.06
CA MET A 1 4.93 3.86 15.21
C MET A 1 5.23 2.50 14.58
N THR A 2 4.66 1.44 15.11
CA THR A 2 4.75 0.07 14.56
C THR A 2 3.61 -0.12 13.57
N THR A 3 3.83 0.28 12.31
CA THR A 3 2.89 -0.06 11.23
C THR A 3 3.01 -1.56 10.97
N SER A 4 2.07 -2.35 11.47
CA SER A 4 2.09 -3.81 11.28
C SER A 4 1.65 -4.17 9.86
N PHE A 5 2.61 -4.61 9.05
CA PHE A 5 2.39 -5.19 7.74
C PHE A 5 2.09 -6.69 7.84
N ALA A 6 1.30 -7.21 6.91
CA ALA A 6 1.03 -8.63 6.75
C ALA A 6 1.22 -9.06 5.29
N ILE A 7 1.51 -10.34 5.06
CA ILE A 7 1.56 -10.92 3.72
C ILE A 7 0.19 -10.77 3.06
N GLY A 8 0.18 -10.35 1.78
CA GLY A 8 -1.03 -10.05 1.03
C GLY A 8 -1.52 -8.60 1.16
N ASP A 9 -0.98 -7.81 2.10
CA ASP A 9 -1.29 -6.38 2.16
C ASP A 9 -0.81 -5.68 0.89
N GLU A 10 -1.62 -4.73 0.44
CA GLU A 10 -1.22 -3.80 -0.62
C GLU A 10 -0.55 -2.58 0.00
N VAL A 11 0.61 -2.19 -0.53
CA VAL A 11 1.47 -1.14 -0.01
C VAL A 11 2.01 -0.25 -1.14
N PHE A 12 2.54 0.90 -0.76
CA PHE A 12 3.25 1.84 -1.62
C PHE A 12 4.49 2.35 -0.90
N LEU A 13 5.48 2.83 -1.65
CA LEU A 13 6.55 3.64 -1.07
C LEU A 13 5.99 4.99 -0.58
N LYS A 14 6.49 5.47 0.55
CA LYS A 14 6.14 6.80 1.10
C LYS A 14 6.51 7.95 0.16
N SER A 15 7.52 7.75 -0.69
CA SER A 15 7.90 8.67 -1.77
C SER A 15 6.91 8.68 -2.94
N GLY A 16 5.92 7.79 -2.95
CA GLY A 16 5.04 7.52 -4.09
C GLY A 16 5.57 6.39 -4.97
N GLY A 17 4.81 6.04 -6.01
CA GLY A 17 5.12 4.96 -6.94
C GLY A 17 3.96 3.98 -7.11
N GLU A 18 4.27 2.85 -7.71
CA GLU A 18 3.33 1.79 -8.02
C GLU A 18 2.84 1.06 -6.77
N LYS A 19 1.62 0.52 -6.87
CA LYS A 19 1.02 -0.32 -5.85
C LYS A 19 1.66 -1.68 -5.88
N MET A 20 2.08 -2.17 -4.72
CA MET A 20 2.73 -3.46 -4.58
C MET A 20 2.02 -4.32 -3.55
N THR A 21 2.19 -5.64 -3.65
CA THR A 21 1.66 -6.61 -2.71
C THR A 21 2.81 -7.24 -1.94
N ILE A 22 2.65 -7.40 -0.61
CA ILE A 22 3.66 -8.04 0.22
C ILE A 22 3.64 -9.55 -0.01
N GLU A 23 4.78 -10.11 -0.45
CA GLU A 23 4.99 -11.54 -0.67
C GLU A 23 5.69 -12.20 0.53
N LYS A 24 6.60 -11.48 1.21
CA LYS A 24 7.35 -11.95 2.39
C LYS A 24 7.68 -10.79 3.34
N ILE A 25 7.75 -11.07 4.64
CA ILE A 25 8.25 -10.15 5.67
C ILE A 25 9.38 -10.85 6.43
N ASP A 26 10.49 -10.16 6.62
CA ASP A 26 11.68 -10.63 7.32
C ASP A 26 12.20 -9.51 8.24
N GLU A 27 11.81 -9.55 9.52
CA GLU A 27 12.07 -8.50 10.52
C GLU A 27 11.69 -7.08 10.05
N THR A 28 12.65 -6.37 9.45
CA THR A 28 12.51 -4.99 8.96
C THR A 28 12.45 -4.89 7.44
N ASP A 29 12.73 -5.97 6.73
CA ASP A 29 12.71 -6.06 5.28
C ASP A 29 11.41 -6.70 4.79
N VAL A 30 10.81 -6.08 3.77
CA VAL A 30 9.53 -6.49 3.21
C VAL A 30 9.70 -6.69 1.71
N SER A 31 9.56 -7.94 1.28
CA SER A 31 9.60 -8.29 -0.14
C SER A 31 8.22 -8.04 -0.76
N CYS A 32 8.21 -7.24 -1.81
CA CYS A 32 7.01 -6.82 -2.51
C CYS A 32 7.05 -7.30 -3.96
N VAL A 33 5.88 -7.65 -4.48
CA VAL A 33 5.66 -8.03 -5.88
C VAL A 33 4.60 -7.13 -6.52
N TRP A 34 4.81 -6.74 -7.77
CA TRP A 34 3.85 -5.94 -8.52
C TRP A 34 4.00 -6.17 -10.02
N PHE A 35 3.06 -5.62 -10.79
CA PHE A 35 3.17 -5.56 -12.24
C PHE A 35 3.63 -4.17 -12.65
N ASP A 36 4.67 -4.10 -13.48
CA ASP A 36 5.08 -2.85 -14.10
C ASP A 36 4.07 -2.39 -15.17
N LYS A 37 4.34 -1.25 -15.80
CA LYS A 37 3.48 -0.70 -16.86
C LYS A 37 3.37 -1.61 -18.09
N ASN A 38 4.30 -2.54 -18.27
CA ASN A 38 4.32 -3.51 -19.36
C ASN A 38 3.69 -4.86 -18.96
N LYS A 39 3.04 -4.94 -17.79
CA LYS A 39 2.49 -6.18 -17.21
C LYS A 39 3.55 -7.24 -16.91
N LYS A 40 4.81 -6.85 -16.75
CA LYS A 40 5.87 -7.74 -16.29
C LYS A 40 5.84 -7.79 -14.77
N VAL A 41 6.01 -8.99 -14.22
CA VAL A 41 6.15 -9.19 -12.77
C VAL A 41 7.50 -8.65 -12.33
N GLU A 42 7.49 -7.72 -11.40
CA GLU A 42 8.66 -7.20 -10.72
C GLU A 42 8.63 -7.57 -9.24
N ARG A 43 9.81 -7.79 -8.66
CA ARG A 43 10.00 -8.08 -7.24
C ARG A 43 11.15 -7.26 -6.69
N ASN A 44 10.95 -6.70 -5.50
CA ASN A 44 12.01 -6.00 -4.80
C ASN A 44 11.76 -6.00 -3.29
N THR A 45 12.81 -5.82 -2.52
CA THR A 45 12.76 -5.77 -1.06
C THR A 45 12.96 -4.34 -0.59
N PHE A 46 12.10 -3.90 0.32
CA PHE A 46 12.15 -2.56 0.89
C PHE A 46 12.13 -2.62 2.41
N HIS A 47 12.82 -1.69 3.05
CA HIS A 47 12.75 -1.53 4.49
C HIS A 47 11.33 -1.08 4.90
N ALA A 48 10.71 -1.72 5.88
CA ALA A 48 9.34 -1.49 6.32
C ALA A 48 9.05 -0.01 6.62
N ALA A 49 10.03 0.72 7.15
CA ALA A 49 9.91 2.14 7.44
C ALA A 49 9.68 3.02 6.18
N THR A 50 9.96 2.54 4.98
CA THR A 50 9.73 3.28 3.73
C THR A 50 8.36 3.00 3.10
N LEU A 51 7.62 2.02 3.62
CA LEU A 51 6.33 1.58 3.08
C LEU A 51 5.14 2.25 3.81
N LYS A 52 4.02 2.34 3.11
CA LYS A 52 2.71 2.75 3.61
C LYS A 52 1.63 1.80 3.09
N LYS A 53 0.70 1.36 3.93
CA LYS A 53 -0.45 0.55 3.49
C LYS A 53 -1.34 1.35 2.53
N ALA A 54 -1.80 0.66 1.48
CA ALA A 54 -2.89 1.12 0.66
C ALA A 54 -4.17 1.18 1.51
N PRO A 55 -5.03 2.20 1.33
CA PRO A 55 -6.33 2.20 1.98
C PRO A 55 -7.15 1.03 1.46
N THR A 56 -7.86 0.35 2.35
CA THR A 56 -8.79 -0.71 2.02
C THR A 56 -9.95 -0.16 1.17
N PRO A 57 -10.66 -1.00 0.39
CA PRO A 57 -11.85 -0.56 -0.33
C PRO A 57 -12.89 0.13 0.58
N GLU A 58 -13.02 -0.33 1.82
CA GLU A 58 -13.90 0.25 2.83
C GLU A 58 -13.43 1.64 3.26
N GLU A 59 -12.15 1.84 3.55
CA GLU A 59 -11.59 3.16 3.89
C GLU A 59 -11.68 4.14 2.71
N ARG A 60 -11.51 3.67 1.47
CA ARG A 60 -11.72 4.49 0.27
C ARG A 60 -13.18 4.90 0.12
N ALA A 61 -14.11 3.97 0.35
CA ALA A 61 -15.54 4.24 0.31
C ALA A 61 -15.97 5.23 1.41
N ALA A 62 -15.44 5.05 2.63
CA ALA A 62 -15.67 5.94 3.76
C ALA A 62 -15.10 7.36 3.52
N GLY A 63 -13.89 7.47 2.96
CA GLY A 63 -13.28 8.75 2.60
C GLY A 63 -14.09 9.53 1.56
N MET A 64 -14.61 8.85 0.53
CA MET A 64 -15.46 9.48 -0.49
C MET A 64 -16.83 9.91 0.08
N ALA A 65 -17.39 9.12 1.00
CA ALA A 65 -18.64 9.44 1.69
C ALA A 65 -18.50 10.60 2.70
N ALA A 66 -17.30 10.84 3.24
CA ALA A 66 -17.03 11.97 4.13
C ALA A 66 -16.91 13.30 3.37
N ILE A 67 -16.27 13.31 2.18
CA ILE A 67 -16.11 14.51 1.35
C ILE A 67 -17.46 15.00 0.79
N SER A 68 -18.35 14.09 0.38
CA SER A 68 -19.68 14.46 -0.15
C SER A 68 -20.59 15.15 0.87
N ARG A 69 -20.36 14.98 2.19
CA ARG A 69 -21.13 15.65 3.24
C ARG A 69 -20.61 17.04 3.60
N SER A 70 -19.37 17.36 3.23
CA SER A 70 -18.73 18.65 3.49
C SER A 70 -19.20 19.75 2.52
N LEU A 71 -19.56 19.37 1.28
CA LEU A 71 -20.02 20.28 0.22
C LEU A 71 -21.55 20.54 0.22
N ALA A 72 -22.28 19.94 1.16
CA ALA A 72 -23.74 20.10 1.29
C ALA A 72 -24.15 21.18 2.32
N ARG A 73 -23.25 22.11 2.65
CA ARG A 73 -23.52 23.28 3.50
C ARG A 73 -23.21 24.57 2.76
#